data_AF-A0A7S3P2U3-F1
#
_entry.id   AF-A0A7S3P2U3-F1
#
_cell.length_a   1.000
_cell.length_b   1.000
_cell.length_c   1.000
_cell.angle_alpha   90.00
_cell.angle_beta   90.00
_cell.angle_gamma   90.00
#
_symmetry.space_group_name_H-M   'P 1'
#
loop_
_entity.id
_entity.type
_entity.pdbx_description
1 polymer ?
#
loop_
_entity_poly.entity_id
_entity_poly.type
_entity_poly.pdbx_seq_one_letter_code
_entity_poly.pdbx_strand_id
1 'polypeptide(L)'
;ESAPTPTSFVLKFTNLSFQQPFGSFFVMTHNEMADPLFTLGQPSKPELGDLAENADPTSLLALYNGATGTGHVGSFSYIANQSAEMEIPYDPLYTYVTVASMAINTNDCFVALNGQYIDDGLVITGPAYDSGTEENNELCSSIPGPSCPAASGNVAPGNGEGFVHLHRVIFGV
;
A
#
# COMPACT_ATOMS: atom_id res chain seq x y z
N GLU A 1 38.49 -6.69 -1.14
CA GLU A 1 37.71 -6.15 -2.28
C GLU A 1 36.26 -6.17 -1.84
N SER A 2 35.57 -5.02 -1.78
CA SER A 2 34.13 -5.05 -1.44
C SER A 2 33.36 -5.59 -2.64
N ALA A 3 32.28 -6.33 -2.39
CA ALA A 3 31.39 -6.74 -3.47
C ALA A 3 30.91 -5.52 -4.26
N PRO A 4 30.68 -5.65 -5.58
CA PRO A 4 30.11 -4.56 -6.38
C PRO A 4 28.72 -4.21 -5.82
N THR A 5 28.42 -2.91 -5.76
CA THR A 5 27.10 -2.42 -5.35
C THR A 5 26.05 -2.96 -6.32
N PRO A 6 24.94 -3.55 -5.83
CA PRO A 6 23.86 -4.01 -6.69
C PRO A 6 23.26 -2.84 -7.49
N THR A 7 22.79 -3.11 -8.71
CA THR A 7 22.10 -2.12 -9.55
C THR A 7 20.58 -2.15 -9.39
N SER A 8 20.06 -3.25 -8.84
CA SER A 8 18.64 -3.48 -8.59
C SER A 8 18.46 -4.48 -7.44
N PHE A 9 17.25 -4.52 -6.89
CA PHE A 9 16.81 -5.55 -5.96
C PHE A 9 15.40 -6.03 -6.34
N VAL A 10 15.01 -7.21 -5.85
CA VAL A 10 13.69 -7.79 -6.13
C VAL A 10 12.85 -7.76 -4.86
N LEU A 11 11.69 -7.11 -4.94
CA LEU A 11 10.65 -7.26 -3.93
C LEU A 11 9.77 -8.45 -4.28
N LYS A 12 9.51 -9.32 -3.29
CA LYS A 12 8.61 -10.47 -3.43
C LYS A 12 7.46 -10.34 -2.46
N PHE A 13 6.25 -10.49 -2.97
CA PHE A 13 5.02 -10.39 -2.20
C PHE A 13 4.32 -11.74 -2.13
N THR A 14 4.01 -12.15 -0.90
CA THR A 14 3.23 -13.36 -0.62
C THR A 14 1.96 -12.95 0.10
N ASN A 15 0.81 -13.23 -0.50
CA ASN A 15 -0.47 -13.04 0.15
C ASN A 15 -0.77 -14.22 1.08
N LEU A 16 -0.80 -13.97 2.38
CA LEU A 16 -1.10 -14.95 3.43
C LEU A 16 -2.54 -14.87 3.94
N SER A 17 -3.36 -13.98 3.38
CA SER A 17 -4.75 -13.78 3.79
C SER A 17 -5.69 -14.78 3.11
N PHE A 18 -6.84 -15.06 3.73
CA PHE A 18 -7.84 -15.96 3.20
C PHE A 18 -8.90 -15.18 2.39
N GLN A 19 -9.03 -15.50 1.10
CA GLN A 19 -10.03 -14.87 0.20
C GLN A 19 -9.97 -13.34 0.12
N GLN A 20 -8.81 -12.74 0.39
CA GLN A 20 -8.64 -11.30 0.38
C GLN A 20 -7.62 -10.92 -0.72
N PRO A 21 -8.09 -10.43 -1.89
CA PRO A 21 -7.20 -9.97 -2.94
C PRO A 21 -6.54 -8.63 -2.56
N PHE A 22 -5.40 -8.36 -3.19
CA PHE A 22 -4.74 -7.06 -3.14
C PHE A 22 -4.89 -6.32 -4.46
N GLY A 23 -4.96 -4.99 -4.38
CA GLY A 23 -4.96 -4.10 -5.53
C GLY A 23 -3.59 -3.94 -6.16
N SER A 24 -3.50 -2.98 -7.08
CA SER A 24 -2.20 -2.53 -7.57
C SER A 24 -1.38 -1.98 -6.41
N PHE A 25 -0.12 -2.38 -6.34
CA PHE A 25 0.81 -1.89 -5.35
C PHE A 25 1.43 -0.57 -5.81
N PHE A 26 1.50 0.39 -4.90
CA PHE A 26 2.40 1.53 -4.96
C PHE A 26 3.75 1.13 -4.35
N VAL A 27 4.85 1.61 -4.95
CA VAL A 27 6.20 1.49 -4.39
C VAL A 27 7.00 2.77 -4.57
N MET A 28 7.78 3.12 -3.56
CA MET A 28 8.84 4.10 -3.68
C MET A 28 10.11 3.67 -2.96
N THR A 29 11.28 3.96 -3.55
CA THR A 29 12.53 4.04 -2.79
C THR A 29 12.77 5.47 -2.36
N HIS A 30 13.36 5.67 -1.19
CA HIS A 30 13.55 7.00 -0.63
C HIS A 30 14.67 7.04 0.43
N ASN A 31 14.97 8.23 0.92
CA ASN A 31 15.79 8.46 2.11
C ASN A 31 14.98 9.15 3.22
N GLU A 32 15.66 9.52 4.30
CA GLU A 32 15.05 10.12 5.50
C GLU A 32 14.44 11.50 5.26
N MET A 33 14.73 12.15 4.12
CA MET A 33 14.14 13.45 3.77
C MET A 33 12.77 13.31 3.11
N ALA A 34 12.36 12.12 2.68
CA ALA A 34 11.05 11.90 2.09
C ALA A 34 9.95 11.98 3.15
N ASP A 35 8.84 12.61 2.78
CA ASP A 35 7.62 12.56 3.58
C ASP A 35 7.12 11.10 3.67
N PRO A 36 6.86 10.55 4.87
CA PRO A 36 6.36 9.18 4.99
C PRO A 36 4.97 9.02 4.37
N LEU A 37 4.65 7.82 3.90
CA LEU A 37 3.32 7.53 3.33
C LEU A 37 2.20 7.83 4.32
N PHE A 38 2.39 7.44 5.58
CA PHE A 38 1.50 7.76 6.69
C PHE A 38 2.26 7.85 8.02
N THR A 39 1.60 8.41 9.02
CA THR A 39 2.02 8.33 10.42
C THR A 39 0.83 7.81 11.24
N LEU A 40 1.03 6.77 12.04
CA LEU A 40 -0.04 6.23 12.88
C LEU A 40 -0.59 7.30 13.84
N GLY A 41 -1.91 7.37 13.96
CA GLY A 41 -2.59 8.37 14.77
C GLY A 41 -2.64 9.77 14.15
N GLN A 42 -2.22 9.94 12.90
CA GLN A 42 -2.35 11.18 12.13
C GLN A 42 -3.35 11.01 10.99
N PRO A 43 -3.99 12.10 10.51
CA PRO A 43 -4.85 12.08 9.34
C PRO A 43 -4.18 11.43 8.12
N SER A 44 -4.96 10.66 7.37
CA SER A 44 -4.51 10.11 6.10
C SER A 44 -4.32 11.20 5.06
N LYS A 45 -3.38 10.96 4.13
CA LYS A 45 -3.27 11.76 2.91
C LYS A 45 -4.45 11.41 1.99
N PRO A 46 -5.06 12.37 1.29
CA PRO A 46 -6.11 12.08 0.31
C PRO A 46 -5.69 11.01 -0.70
N GLU A 47 -4.43 11.05 -1.16
CA GLU A 47 -3.87 10.11 -2.12
C GLU A 47 -3.73 8.70 -1.55
N LEU A 48 -3.51 8.56 -0.23
CA LEU A 48 -3.54 7.26 0.44
C LEU A 48 -4.97 6.74 0.55
N GLY A 49 -5.96 7.62 0.72
CA GLY A 49 -7.38 7.28 0.63
C GLY A 49 -7.76 6.72 -0.73
N ASP A 50 -7.34 7.37 -1.83
CA ASP A 50 -7.58 6.86 -3.20
C ASP A 50 -7.04 5.43 -3.37
N LEU A 51 -5.84 5.16 -2.85
CA LEU A 51 -5.28 3.81 -2.85
C LEU A 51 -6.14 2.87 -2.01
N ALA A 52 -6.43 3.23 -0.76
CA ALA A 52 -7.08 2.37 0.22
C ALA A 52 -8.55 2.06 -0.10
N GLU A 53 -9.24 2.95 -0.81
CA GLU A 53 -10.67 2.80 -1.14
C GLU A 53 -10.91 2.31 -2.58
N ASN A 54 -10.05 2.70 -3.52
CA ASN A 54 -10.28 2.46 -4.95
C ASN A 54 -9.22 1.56 -5.60
N ALA A 55 -8.26 1.06 -4.81
CA ALA A 55 -7.10 0.32 -5.30
C ALA A 55 -6.30 1.07 -6.38
N ASP A 56 -6.35 2.41 -6.36
CA ASP A 56 -5.74 3.28 -7.35
C ASP A 56 -4.50 3.99 -6.80
N PRO A 57 -3.27 3.58 -7.20
CA PRO A 57 -2.05 4.24 -6.75
C PRO A 57 -1.73 5.53 -7.51
N THR A 58 -2.52 5.94 -8.51
CA THR A 58 -2.15 6.99 -9.47
C THR A 58 -1.84 8.34 -8.80
N SER A 59 -2.65 8.73 -7.80
CA SER A 59 -2.43 9.99 -7.08
C SER A 59 -1.18 9.95 -6.19
N LEU A 60 -0.85 8.80 -5.59
CA LEU A 60 0.42 8.59 -4.88
C LEU A 60 1.63 8.65 -5.80
N LEU A 61 1.54 8.07 -7.01
CA LEU A 61 2.61 8.18 -8.01
C LEU A 61 2.87 9.64 -8.34
N ALA A 62 1.82 10.44 -8.55
CA ALA A 62 1.94 11.86 -8.84
C ALA A 62 2.53 12.65 -7.65
N LEU A 63 2.14 12.29 -6.41
CA LEU A 63 2.61 12.95 -5.20
C LEU A 63 4.12 12.75 -4.97
N TYR A 64 4.62 11.52 -5.16
CA TYR A 64 6.00 11.17 -4.80
C TYR A 64 6.98 11.26 -5.98
N ASN A 65 6.54 11.26 -7.23
CA ASN A 65 7.45 11.32 -8.36
C ASN A 65 8.20 12.67 -8.43
N GLY A 66 9.51 12.64 -8.15
CA GLY A 66 10.34 13.84 -8.10
C GLY A 66 10.21 14.65 -6.80
N ALA A 67 9.58 14.09 -5.77
CA ALA A 67 9.49 14.71 -4.46
C ALA A 67 10.87 14.74 -3.77
N THR A 68 11.00 15.55 -2.71
CA THR A 68 12.25 15.62 -1.95
C THR A 68 12.52 14.26 -1.29
N GLY A 69 13.73 13.75 -1.45
CA GLY A 69 14.16 12.50 -0.81
C GLY A 69 13.64 11.21 -1.46
N THR A 70 12.89 11.28 -2.56
CA THR A 70 12.41 10.10 -3.29
C THR A 70 13.32 9.71 -4.44
N GLY A 71 13.56 8.41 -4.60
CA GLY A 71 14.27 7.80 -5.71
C GLY A 71 13.32 7.23 -6.75
N HIS A 72 13.24 5.90 -6.84
CA HIS A 72 12.29 5.22 -7.72
C HIS A 72 10.87 5.37 -7.19
N VAL A 73 9.90 5.65 -8.06
CA VAL A 73 8.46 5.65 -7.75
C VAL A 73 7.75 4.88 -8.86
N GLY A 74 6.90 3.94 -8.49
CA GLY A 74 6.27 3.05 -9.45
C GLY A 74 5.09 2.29 -8.87
N SER A 75 4.43 1.53 -9.74
CA SER A 75 3.34 0.64 -9.36
C SER A 75 3.42 -0.69 -10.09
N PHE A 76 2.91 -1.74 -9.49
CA PHE A 76 2.79 -3.05 -10.14
C PHE A 76 1.46 -3.70 -9.79
N SER A 77 0.87 -4.36 -10.79
CA SER A 77 -0.37 -5.11 -10.59
C SER A 77 -0.08 -6.44 -9.89
N TYR A 78 -0.89 -6.73 -8.88
CA TYR A 78 -0.91 -8.04 -8.24
C TYR A 78 -1.89 -8.95 -8.97
N ILE A 79 -1.43 -10.15 -9.35
CA ILE A 79 -2.30 -11.20 -9.86
C ILE A 79 -2.48 -12.24 -8.75
N ALA A 80 -3.71 -12.38 -8.26
CA ALA A 80 -4.04 -13.34 -7.21
C ALA A 80 -3.61 -14.77 -7.60
N ASN A 81 -3.10 -15.53 -6.62
CA ASN A 81 -2.51 -16.87 -6.79
C ASN A 81 -1.16 -16.93 -7.53
N GLN A 82 -0.54 -15.77 -7.77
CA GLN A 82 0.87 -15.68 -8.14
C GLN A 82 1.61 -14.87 -7.05
N SER A 83 2.85 -15.22 -6.77
CA SER A 83 3.76 -14.32 -6.04
C SER A 83 4.01 -13.12 -6.95
N ALA A 84 3.75 -11.90 -6.48
CA ALA A 84 4.16 -10.72 -7.23
C ALA A 84 5.63 -10.45 -6.95
N GLU A 85 6.42 -10.37 -8.01
CA GLU A 85 7.81 -9.95 -7.96
C GLU A 85 7.95 -8.66 -8.74
N MET A 86 8.73 -7.72 -8.21
CA MET A 86 9.09 -6.50 -8.89
C MET A 86 10.58 -6.26 -8.75
N GLU A 87 11.25 -6.06 -9.87
CA GLU A 87 12.62 -5.56 -9.89
C GLU A 87 12.61 -4.03 -9.77
N ILE A 88 13.37 -3.51 -8.80
CA ILE A 88 13.45 -2.09 -8.50
C ILE A 88 14.89 -1.62 -8.66
N PRO A 89 15.15 -0.51 -9.36
CA PRO A 89 16.48 0.09 -9.42
C PRO A 89 17.00 0.42 -8.02
N TYR A 90 18.21 -0.01 -7.72
CA TYR A 90 18.89 0.32 -6.46
C TYR A 90 19.74 1.57 -6.64
N ASP A 91 19.59 2.50 -5.70
CA ASP A 91 20.44 3.69 -5.60
C ASP A 91 20.86 3.85 -4.12
N PRO A 92 22.17 3.89 -3.81
CA PRO A 92 22.65 4.05 -2.44
C PRO A 92 22.27 5.40 -1.79
N LEU A 93 21.72 6.36 -2.54
CA LEU A 93 21.15 7.59 -2.01
C LEU A 93 19.71 7.41 -1.48
N TYR A 94 19.05 6.30 -1.81
CA TYR A 94 17.64 6.01 -1.49
C TYR A 94 17.52 4.60 -0.91
N THR A 95 18.01 4.42 0.32
CA THR A 95 18.19 3.12 0.98
C THR A 95 16.95 2.60 1.70
N TYR A 96 15.83 3.31 1.65
CA TYR A 96 14.57 2.89 2.24
C TYR A 96 13.56 2.57 1.15
N VAL A 97 12.63 1.65 1.44
CA VAL A 97 11.52 1.30 0.57
C VAL A 97 10.19 1.43 1.31
N THR A 98 9.23 2.04 0.63
CA THR A 98 7.84 2.08 1.06
C THR A 98 6.98 1.40 0.00
N VAL A 99 6.07 0.54 0.45
CA VAL A 99 5.16 -0.22 -0.40
C VAL A 99 3.77 -0.16 0.21
N ALA A 100 2.72 -0.01 -0.59
CA ALA A 100 1.34 -0.12 -0.11
C ALA A 100 0.39 -0.69 -1.18
N SER A 101 -0.67 -1.36 -0.74
CA SER A 101 -1.78 -1.82 -1.61
C SER A 101 -3.07 -1.98 -0.82
N MET A 102 -4.21 -1.72 -1.47
CA MET A 102 -5.54 -1.98 -0.93
C MET A 102 -5.77 -3.46 -0.69
N ALA A 103 -6.37 -3.81 0.44
CA ALA A 103 -7.02 -5.09 0.61
C ALA A 103 -8.43 -5.04 -0.01
N ILE A 104 -8.58 -5.44 -1.27
CA ILE A 104 -9.75 -5.23 -2.13
C ILE A 104 -11.16 -5.51 -1.53
N ASN A 105 -11.35 -6.55 -0.72
CA ASN A 105 -12.65 -6.87 -0.10
C ASN A 105 -12.96 -6.06 1.17
N THR A 106 -12.50 -4.81 1.26
CA THR A 106 -12.73 -3.90 2.40
C THR A 106 -13.09 -2.51 1.90
N ASN A 107 -13.53 -1.62 2.79
CA ASN A 107 -13.79 -0.21 2.50
C ASN A 107 -12.47 0.56 2.32
N ASP A 108 -11.63 0.65 3.36
CA ASP A 108 -10.41 1.48 3.34
C ASP A 108 -9.19 0.81 4.01
N CYS A 109 -9.17 -0.54 3.97
CA CYS A 109 -8.04 -1.33 4.42
C CYS A 109 -6.90 -1.35 3.41
N PHE A 110 -5.67 -1.18 3.89
CA PHE A 110 -4.47 -1.35 3.09
C PHE A 110 -3.37 -2.10 3.86
N VAL A 111 -2.47 -2.74 3.13
CA VAL A 111 -1.23 -3.28 3.69
C VAL A 111 -0.07 -2.39 3.28
N ALA A 112 0.91 -2.21 4.17
CA ALA A 112 2.07 -1.40 3.85
C ALA A 112 3.35 -1.80 4.59
N LEU A 113 4.47 -1.55 3.92
CA LEU A 113 5.78 -1.31 4.54
C LEU A 113 6.05 0.18 4.39
N ASN A 114 6.29 0.90 5.49
CA ASN A 114 6.40 2.36 5.48
C ASN A 114 7.80 2.77 5.96
N GLY A 115 8.73 2.92 5.02
CA GLY A 115 10.11 3.34 5.28
C GLY A 115 11.01 2.22 5.81
N GLN A 116 10.99 1.04 5.19
CA GLN A 116 11.85 -0.07 5.56
C GLN A 116 13.25 0.08 4.94
N TYR A 117 14.32 -0.05 5.73
CA TYR A 117 15.68 -0.11 5.19
C TYR A 117 15.86 -1.35 4.30
N ILE A 118 16.43 -1.15 3.11
CA ILE A 118 16.68 -2.20 2.11
C ILE A 118 17.88 -3.03 2.55
N ASP A 119 17.64 -4.30 2.89
CA ASP A 119 18.68 -5.26 3.27
C ASP A 119 18.45 -6.61 2.57
N ASP A 120 19.54 -7.29 2.21
CA ASP A 120 19.47 -8.52 1.43
C ASP A 120 18.90 -9.68 2.27
N GLY A 121 18.01 -10.46 1.67
CA GLY A 121 17.34 -11.58 2.34
C GLY A 121 16.33 -11.18 3.44
N LEU A 122 16.02 -9.89 3.58
CA LEU A 122 15.07 -9.43 4.60
C LEU A 122 13.64 -9.90 4.29
N VAL A 123 13.04 -10.60 5.25
CA VAL A 123 11.64 -11.06 5.19
C VAL A 123 10.86 -10.39 6.31
N ILE A 124 9.76 -9.73 5.95
CA ILE A 124 8.91 -8.99 6.88
C ILE A 124 7.47 -9.46 6.74
N THR A 125 6.78 -9.57 7.87
CA THR A 125 5.33 -9.70 7.94
C THR A 125 4.78 -8.45 8.59
N GLY A 126 3.86 -7.76 7.91
CA GLY A 126 3.23 -6.55 8.41
C GLY A 126 1.75 -6.76 8.70
N PRO A 127 1.15 -5.93 9.58
CA PRO A 127 -0.29 -5.89 9.75
C PRO A 127 -0.96 -5.20 8.56
N ALA A 128 -2.29 -5.25 8.53
CA ALA A 128 -3.10 -4.33 7.75
C ALA A 128 -3.39 -3.04 8.54
N TYR A 129 -3.64 -1.97 7.80
CA TYR A 129 -3.93 -0.63 8.28
C TYR A 129 -5.27 -0.16 7.70
N ASP A 130 -5.87 0.81 8.38
CA ASP A 130 -7.11 1.47 8.05
C ASP A 130 -6.76 2.95 7.85
N SER A 131 -7.14 3.54 6.71
CA SER A 131 -6.82 4.94 6.43
C SER A 131 -7.71 5.91 7.22
N GLY A 132 -8.83 5.46 7.76
CA GLY A 132 -9.80 6.26 8.48
C GLY A 132 -10.44 7.31 7.57
N THR A 133 -10.55 7.03 6.27
CA THR A 133 -11.08 7.94 5.26
C THR A 133 -12.55 7.67 4.96
N GLU A 134 -13.03 6.45 5.23
CA GLU A 134 -14.42 6.04 5.05
C GLU A 134 -15.04 5.52 6.36
N GLU A 135 -16.37 5.61 6.50
CA GLU A 135 -17.04 4.90 7.59
C GLU A 135 -16.84 3.38 7.46
N ASN A 136 -16.31 2.77 8.53
CA ASN A 136 -16.11 1.31 8.66
C ASN A 136 -17.43 0.52 8.68
N ASN A 137 -18.03 0.37 7.50
CA ASN A 137 -19.34 -0.27 7.31
C ASN A 137 -19.26 -1.62 6.55
N GLU A 138 -18.17 -1.84 5.79
CA GLU A 138 -17.90 -2.98 4.88
C GLU A 138 -19.12 -3.46 4.08
N LEU A 139 -20.08 -2.57 3.83
CA LEU A 139 -21.27 -2.87 3.06
C LEU A 139 -20.83 -3.19 1.65
N CYS A 140 -21.54 -4.12 1.00
CA CYS A 140 -21.22 -4.42 -0.39
C CYS A 140 -21.24 -3.19 -1.29
N SER A 141 -22.08 -2.20 -0.99
CA SER A 141 -22.15 -0.92 -1.70
C SER A 141 -20.89 -0.07 -1.59
N SER A 142 -20.00 -0.40 -0.67
CA SER A 142 -18.88 0.41 -0.16
C SER A 142 -17.56 -0.34 -0.20
N ILE A 143 -17.52 -1.50 -0.87
CA ILE A 143 -16.26 -2.21 -1.15
C ILE A 143 -16.16 -2.54 -2.64
N PRO A 144 -14.98 -2.46 -3.29
CA PRO A 144 -14.84 -2.73 -4.71
C PRO A 144 -14.88 -4.22 -5.07
N GLY A 145 -14.58 -5.07 -4.08
CA GLY A 145 -14.08 -6.42 -4.31
C GLY A 145 -15.07 -7.44 -4.84
N PRO A 146 -14.56 -8.55 -5.42
CA PRO A 146 -15.38 -9.61 -6.01
C PRO A 146 -16.26 -10.35 -5.01
N SER A 147 -16.10 -10.11 -3.70
CA SER A 147 -17.04 -10.58 -2.67
C SER A 147 -18.45 -10.00 -2.86
N CYS A 148 -18.58 -8.90 -3.60
CA CYS A 148 -19.84 -8.20 -3.82
C CYS A 148 -20.31 -8.20 -5.29
N PRO A 149 -21.62 -8.03 -5.53
CA PRO A 149 -22.14 -7.92 -6.89
C PRO A 149 -21.51 -6.73 -7.62
N ALA A 150 -21.13 -6.91 -8.88
CA ALA A 150 -20.46 -5.87 -9.68
C ALA A 150 -21.21 -4.52 -9.80
N ALA A 151 -22.50 -4.47 -9.45
CA ALA A 151 -23.32 -3.27 -9.44
C ALA A 151 -23.32 -2.51 -8.11
N SER A 152 -22.44 -2.89 -7.16
CA SER A 152 -22.48 -2.36 -5.80
C SER A 152 -21.93 -0.93 -5.68
N GLY A 153 -21.03 -0.50 -6.57
CA GLY A 153 -20.78 0.92 -6.84
C GLY A 153 -19.71 1.61 -5.98
N ASN A 154 -19.07 0.91 -5.03
CA ASN A 154 -17.97 1.42 -4.19
C ASN A 154 -18.15 2.86 -3.70
N VAL A 155 -19.29 3.12 -3.08
CA VAL A 155 -19.63 4.43 -2.53
C VAL A 155 -18.92 4.58 -1.19
N ALA A 156 -18.24 5.72 -0.97
CA ALA A 156 -17.67 6.09 0.32
C ALA A 156 -18.64 6.96 1.14
N PRO A 157 -19.46 6.40 2.07
CA PRO A 157 -20.36 7.18 2.90
C PRO A 157 -19.63 7.78 4.11
N GLY A 158 -20.06 8.98 4.50
CA GLY A 158 -19.70 9.60 5.76
C GLY A 158 -18.26 10.12 5.83
N ASN A 159 -17.75 10.25 7.07
CA ASN A 159 -16.35 10.55 7.36
C ASN A 159 -15.80 9.40 8.20
N GLY A 160 -14.67 8.81 7.82
CA GLY A 160 -13.99 7.79 8.64
C GLY A 160 -13.43 8.33 9.96
N GLU A 161 -12.67 7.50 10.67
CA GLU A 161 -12.03 7.82 11.95
C GLU A 161 -11.16 9.10 11.92
N GLY A 162 -10.69 9.51 10.74
CA GLY A 162 -9.90 10.71 10.52
C GLY A 162 -8.42 10.55 10.87
N PHE A 163 -7.94 9.33 11.08
CA PHE A 163 -6.54 9.02 11.29
C PHE A 163 -6.18 7.59 10.89
N VAL A 164 -4.96 7.39 10.43
CA VAL A 164 -4.45 6.06 10.08
C VAL A 164 -4.19 5.24 11.34
N HIS A 165 -4.72 4.02 11.39
CA HIS A 165 -4.49 3.08 12.48
C HIS A 165 -4.35 1.63 12.02
N LEU A 166 -4.01 0.73 12.95
CA LEU A 166 -4.03 -0.70 12.66
C LEU A 166 -5.46 -1.11 12.32
N HIS A 167 -5.63 -1.84 11.21
CA HIS A 167 -6.95 -2.24 10.76
C HIS A 167 -7.61 -3.15 11.78
N ARG A 168 -8.87 -2.84 12.12
CA ARG A 168 -9.66 -3.68 13.00
C ARG A 168 -10.15 -4.83 12.13
N VAL A 169 -9.53 -6.00 12.28
CA VAL A 169 -9.68 -7.18 11.39
C VAL A 169 -11.13 -7.59 11.04
N ILE A 170 -12.18 -7.12 11.73
CA ILE A 170 -13.58 -7.48 11.43
C ILE A 170 -14.55 -6.34 11.80
N PHE A 171 -15.36 -5.85 10.86
CA PHE A 171 -16.80 -5.62 11.06
C PHE A 171 -17.73 -6.53 10.23
N GLY A 172 -17.24 -7.50 9.46
CA GLY A 172 -17.95 -8.74 9.15
C GLY A 172 -19.04 -8.72 8.09
N VAL A 173 -18.94 -9.69 7.19
CA VAL A 173 -20.03 -10.58 6.72
C VAL A 173 -19.49 -11.97 6.44
#